data_AF-A0A1L4D1D1-F1
#
_entry.id   AF-A0A1L4D1D1-F1
#
_cell.length_a   1.000
_cell.length_b   1.000
_cell.length_c   1.000
_cell.angle_alpha   90.00
_cell.angle_beta   90.00
_cell.angle_gamma   90.00
#
_symmetry.space_group_name_H-M   'P 1'
#
loop_
_entity.id
_entity.type
_entity.pdbx_description
1 polymer ?
#
loop_
_entity_poly.entity_id
_entity_poly.type
_entity_poly.pdbx_seq_one_letter_code
_entity_poly.pdbx_strand_id
1 'polypeptide(L)'
;MNDANAKILENNLESILSHFVTSEKNVDELSSSLAKIEKMIFTVRDISTKTDLLSLNASIEAVRAGQSGKGFAVVADEVARLAEKTQDSISEIETAVDSFKDGFENFKEFFLKSKELIKDVVDKNK
;
A
#
# COMPACT_ATOMS: atom_id res chain seq x y z
N MET A 1 2.42 49.00 -16.85
CA MET A 1 2.15 48.21 -15.62
C MET A 1 1.22 47.02 -15.85
N ASN A 2 0.14 47.12 -16.65
CA ASN A 2 -0.73 45.96 -16.91
C ASN A 2 -0.08 44.80 -17.69
N ASP A 3 0.76 45.11 -18.68
CA ASP A 3 1.32 44.08 -19.58
C ASP A 3 2.39 43.20 -18.90
N ALA A 4 3.19 43.79 -18.01
CA ALA A 4 4.16 43.07 -17.21
C ALA A 4 3.49 42.15 -16.17
N ASN A 5 2.39 42.59 -15.55
CA ASN A 5 1.65 41.78 -14.59
C ASN A 5 0.91 40.61 -15.27
N ALA A 6 0.35 40.83 -16.46
CA ALA A 6 -0.27 39.77 -17.25
C ALA A 6 0.75 38.69 -17.63
N LYS A 7 1.95 39.09 -18.08
CA LYS A 7 3.03 38.17 -18.44
C LYS A 7 3.58 37.38 -17.25
N ILE A 8 3.66 38.00 -16.06
CA ILE A 8 4.03 37.30 -14.83
C ILE A 8 2.97 36.27 -14.44
N LEU A 9 1.68 36.62 -14.57
CA LEU A 9 0.57 35.71 -14.29
C LEU A 9 0.59 34.49 -15.23
N GLU A 10 0.82 34.70 -16.52
CA GLU A 10 0.93 33.64 -17.52
C GLU A 10 2.07 32.66 -17.21
N ASN A 11 3.28 33.18 -16.93
CA ASN A 11 4.43 32.36 -16.54
C ASN A 11 4.17 31.54 -15.26
N ASN A 12 3.49 32.13 -14.26
CA ASN A 12 3.15 31.43 -13.03
C ASN A 12 2.15 30.31 -13.29
N LEU A 13 1.15 30.53 -14.16
CA LEU A 13 0.17 29.51 -14.53
C LEU A 13 0.81 28.35 -15.29
N GLU A 14 1.73 28.62 -16.21
CA GLU A 14 2.51 27.57 -16.91
C GLU A 14 3.36 26.75 -15.93
N SER A 15 4.03 27.42 -14.99
CA SER A 15 4.82 26.75 -13.94
C SER A 15 3.96 25.85 -13.05
N ILE A 16 2.78 26.33 -12.64
CA ILE A 16 1.82 25.55 -11.88
C ILE A 16 1.36 24.34 -12.68
N LEU A 17 0.99 24.49 -13.96
CA LEU A 17 0.61 23.37 -14.81
C LEU A 17 1.72 22.31 -14.92
N SER A 18 2.97 22.74 -15.07
CA SER A 18 4.13 21.84 -15.09
C SER A 18 4.31 21.06 -13.78
N HIS A 19 4.14 21.73 -12.63
CA HIS A 19 4.15 21.07 -11.32
C HIS A 19 2.99 20.07 -11.17
N PHE A 20 1.83 20.36 -11.76
CA PHE A 20 0.69 19.45 -11.78
C PHE A 20 0.97 18.19 -12.60
N VAL A 21 1.57 18.33 -13.78
CA VAL A 21 1.99 17.16 -14.59
C VAL A 21 3.01 16.30 -13.82
N THR A 22 3.95 16.94 -13.13
CA THR A 22 4.94 16.21 -12.32
C THR A 22 4.29 15.48 -11.14
N SER A 23 3.37 16.13 -10.44
CA SER A 23 2.69 15.53 -9.30
C SER A 23 1.71 14.42 -9.71
N GLU A 24 1.09 14.49 -10.91
CA GLU A 24 0.31 13.39 -11.50
C GLU A 24 1.17 12.12 -11.66
N LYS A 25 2.40 12.27 -12.16
CA LYS A 25 3.33 11.15 -12.25
C LYS A 25 3.67 10.56 -10.88
N ASN A 26 3.87 11.40 -9.86
CA ASN A 26 4.14 10.93 -8.50
C ASN A 26 2.94 10.18 -7.90
N VAL A 27 1.72 10.62 -8.20
CA VAL A 27 0.49 9.89 -7.83
C VAL A 27 0.50 8.49 -8.47
N ASP A 28 0.76 8.39 -9.77
CA ASP A 28 0.81 7.08 -10.44
C ASP A 28 1.89 6.15 -9.87
N GLU A 29 3.08 6.69 -9.54
CA GLU A 29 4.15 5.94 -8.90
C GLU A 29 3.76 5.45 -7.49
N LEU A 30 3.04 6.28 -6.72
CA LEU A 30 2.54 5.91 -5.40
C LEU A 30 1.46 4.82 -5.49
N SER A 31 0.56 4.91 -6.46
CA SER A 31 -0.44 3.87 -6.75
C SER A 31 0.22 2.53 -7.11
N SER A 32 1.24 2.56 -7.97
CA SER A 32 2.05 1.38 -8.31
C SER A 32 2.75 0.77 -7.09
N SER A 33 3.26 1.63 -6.20
CA SER A 33 3.92 1.20 -4.96
C SER A 33 2.94 0.54 -3.99
N LEU A 34 1.72 1.09 -3.87
CA LEU A 34 0.65 0.51 -3.06
C LEU A 34 0.26 -0.89 -3.55
N ALA A 35 0.08 -1.06 -4.86
CA ALA A 35 -0.22 -2.36 -5.45
C ALA A 35 0.89 -3.41 -5.20
N LYS A 36 2.15 -2.98 -5.17
CA LYS A 36 3.28 -3.86 -4.81
C LYS A 36 3.21 -4.27 -3.35
N ILE A 37 2.85 -3.36 -2.43
CA ILE A 37 2.68 -3.66 -1.01
C ILE A 37 1.55 -4.66 -0.81
N GLU A 38 0.39 -4.47 -1.44
CA GLU A 38 -0.74 -5.43 -1.40
C GLU A 38 -0.29 -6.84 -1.85
N LYS A 39 0.52 -6.94 -2.92
CA LYS A 39 1.07 -8.21 -3.39
C LYS A 39 2.05 -8.84 -2.39
N MET A 40 2.89 -8.04 -1.74
CA MET A 40 3.79 -8.53 -0.70
C MET A 40 3.00 -9.09 0.49
N ILE A 41 1.99 -8.36 0.94
CA ILE A 41 1.09 -8.79 2.01
C ILE A 41 0.46 -10.14 1.69
N PHE A 42 -0.10 -10.29 0.48
CA PHE A 42 -0.67 -11.56 0.03
C PHE A 42 0.35 -12.71 0.08
N THR A 43 1.58 -12.45 -0.36
CA THR A 43 2.67 -13.45 -0.36
C THR A 43 3.04 -13.86 1.06
N VAL A 44 3.17 -12.91 1.98
CA VAL A 44 3.49 -13.19 3.39
C VAL A 44 2.36 -13.96 4.06
N ARG A 45 1.09 -13.66 3.73
CA ARG A 45 -0.06 -14.42 4.22
C ARG A 45 -0.02 -15.86 3.75
N ASP A 46 0.20 -16.09 2.46
CA ASP A 46 0.32 -17.44 1.90
C ASP A 46 1.45 -18.24 2.57
N ILE A 47 2.60 -17.61 2.81
CA ILE A 47 3.71 -18.22 3.56
C ILE A 47 3.29 -18.57 4.99
N SER A 48 2.63 -17.65 5.68
CA SER A 48 2.18 -17.84 7.05
C SER A 48 1.16 -18.99 7.17
N THR A 49 0.17 -19.05 6.28
CA THR A 49 -0.80 -20.14 6.21
C THR A 49 -0.12 -21.49 5.91
N LYS A 50 0.84 -21.53 4.98
CA LYS A 50 1.60 -22.74 4.70
C LYS A 50 2.46 -23.18 5.88
N THR A 51 3.02 -22.22 6.61
CA THR A 51 3.82 -22.49 7.82
C THR A 51 2.93 -23.07 8.92
N ASP A 52 1.74 -22.52 9.12
CA ASP A 52 0.74 -23.03 10.07
C ASP A 52 0.33 -24.48 9.76
N LEU A 53 0.01 -24.76 8.49
CA LEU A 53 -0.29 -26.12 8.03
C LEU A 53 0.89 -27.07 8.21
N LEU A 54 2.12 -26.60 8.01
CA LEU A 54 3.32 -27.41 8.21
C LEU A 54 3.53 -27.73 9.69
N SER A 55 3.32 -26.78 10.60
CA SER A 55 3.34 -27.04 12.05
C SER A 55 2.26 -28.02 12.46
N LEU A 56 1.04 -27.90 11.93
CA LEU A 56 -0.03 -28.84 12.23
C LEU A 56 0.35 -30.27 11.85
N ASN A 57 0.91 -30.47 10.65
CA ASN A 57 1.39 -31.78 10.21
C ASN A 57 2.52 -32.30 11.12
N ALA A 58 3.43 -31.43 11.56
CA ALA A 58 4.49 -31.79 12.48
C ALA A 58 3.95 -32.19 13.87
N SER A 59 2.96 -31.48 14.41
CA SER A 59 2.30 -31.83 15.67
C SER A 59 1.60 -33.20 15.58
N ILE A 60 0.93 -33.50 14.47
CA ILE A 60 0.29 -34.81 14.23
C ILE A 60 1.34 -35.94 14.22
N GLU A 61 2.45 -35.73 13.52
CA GLU A 61 3.51 -36.76 13.41
C GLU A 61 4.26 -36.92 14.74
N ALA A 62 4.42 -35.85 15.51
CA ALA A 62 4.97 -35.90 16.86
C ALA A 62 4.10 -36.75 17.81
N VAL A 63 2.76 -36.62 17.72
CA VAL A 63 1.82 -37.47 18.46
C VAL A 63 1.97 -38.94 18.05
N ARG A 64 2.10 -39.23 16.75
CA ARG A 64 2.33 -40.60 16.25
C ARG A 64 3.62 -41.23 16.75
N ALA A 65 4.68 -40.44 16.87
CA ALA A 65 5.98 -40.88 17.40
C ALA A 65 5.99 -41.12 18.92
N GLY A 66 4.90 -40.81 19.63
CA GLY A 66 4.75 -41.07 21.06
C GLY A 66 5.79 -40.35 21.91
N GLN A 67 6.50 -41.08 22.78
CA GLN A 67 7.52 -40.48 23.68
C GLN A 67 8.67 -39.82 22.90
N SER A 68 9.08 -40.39 21.77
CA SER A 68 10.16 -39.87 20.93
C SER A 68 9.79 -38.55 20.23
N GLY A 69 8.50 -38.27 20.06
CA GLY A 69 8.00 -37.06 19.40
C GLY A 69 7.79 -35.85 20.33
N LYS A 70 7.90 -36.00 21.65
CA LYS A 70 7.56 -34.93 22.61
C LYS A 70 8.32 -33.62 22.39
N GLY A 71 9.61 -33.69 22.07
CA GLY A 71 10.40 -32.49 21.78
C GLY A 71 9.97 -31.80 20.48
N PHE A 72 9.59 -32.59 19.47
CA PHE A 72 9.08 -32.07 18.20
C PHE A 72 7.69 -31.45 18.34
N ALA A 73 6.83 -31.99 19.20
CA ALA A 73 5.52 -31.42 19.48
C ALA A 73 5.62 -29.98 20.02
N VAL A 74 6.52 -29.73 20.97
CA VAL A 74 6.73 -28.38 21.54
C VAL A 74 7.20 -27.38 20.48
N VAL A 75 8.09 -27.81 19.58
CA VAL A 75 8.57 -26.95 18.49
C VAL A 75 7.44 -26.68 17.49
N ALA A 76 6.66 -27.69 17.14
CA ALA A 76 5.55 -27.54 16.21
C ALA A 76 4.48 -26.59 16.74
N ASP A 77 4.15 -26.68 18.03
CA ASP A 77 3.20 -25.77 18.68
C ASP A 77 3.71 -24.32 18.70
N GLU A 78 5.01 -24.09 18.95
CA GLU A 78 5.57 -22.73 18.91
C GLU A 78 5.62 -22.15 17.48
N VAL A 79 5.86 -22.99 16.47
CA VAL A 79 5.78 -22.57 15.05
C VAL A 79 4.35 -22.19 14.68
N ALA A 80 3.34 -22.96 15.10
CA ALA A 80 1.93 -22.65 14.87
C ALA A 80 1.57 -21.29 15.49
N ARG A 81 1.97 -21.07 16.75
CA ARG A 81 1.75 -19.81 17.46
C ARG A 81 2.42 -18.60 16.77
N LEU A 82 3.63 -18.80 16.23
CA LEU A 82 4.32 -17.76 15.45
C LEU A 82 3.61 -17.48 14.11
N ALA A 83 3.10 -18.53 13.45
CA ALA A 83 2.33 -18.39 12.23
C ALA A 83 1.03 -17.60 12.49
N GLU A 84 0.26 -17.96 13.52
CA GLU A 84 -0.95 -17.24 13.94
C GLU A 84 -0.66 -15.76 14.23
N LYS A 85 0.33 -15.46 15.07
CA LYS A 85 0.74 -14.07 15.37
C LYS A 85 1.16 -13.28 14.11
N THR A 86 1.75 -13.97 13.14
CA THR A 86 2.10 -13.38 11.85
C THR A 86 0.84 -13.02 11.05
N GLN A 87 -0.19 -13.88 11.03
CA GLN A 87 -1.47 -13.60 10.37
C GLN A 87 -2.21 -12.42 11.01
N ASP A 88 -2.17 -12.30 12.34
CA ASP A 88 -2.74 -11.15 13.06
C ASP A 88 -2.05 -9.84 12.64
N SER A 89 -0.72 -9.84 12.65
CA SER A 89 0.09 -8.68 12.24
C SER A 89 -0.17 -8.29 10.78
N ILE A 90 -0.36 -9.27 9.88
CA ILE A 90 -0.72 -9.01 8.49
C ILE A 90 -2.10 -8.33 8.41
N SER A 91 -3.07 -8.76 9.21
CA SER A 91 -4.42 -8.20 9.19
C SER A 91 -4.44 -6.74 9.68
N GLU A 92 -3.61 -6.40 10.66
CA GLU A 92 -3.40 -5.01 11.06
C GLU A 92 -2.77 -4.17 9.94
N ILE A 93 -1.77 -4.73 9.24
CA ILE A 93 -1.12 -4.06 8.10
C ILE A 93 -2.12 -3.81 6.96
N GLU A 94 -2.99 -4.77 6.65
CA GLU A 94 -4.03 -4.59 5.63
C GLU A 94 -4.99 -3.47 5.97
N THR A 95 -5.43 -3.40 7.23
CA THR A 95 -6.30 -2.31 7.69
C THR A 95 -5.63 -0.95 7.52
N ALA A 96 -4.32 -0.86 7.79
CA ALA A 96 -3.55 0.36 7.59
C ALA A 96 -3.37 0.70 6.10
N VAL A 97 -3.17 -0.30 5.25
CA VAL A 97 -3.05 -0.14 3.78
C VAL A 97 -4.37 0.30 3.17
N ASP A 98 -5.50 -0.27 3.60
CA ASP A 98 -6.83 0.14 3.15
C ASP A 98 -7.13 1.59 3.56
N SER A 99 -6.83 1.96 4.81
CA SER A 99 -6.98 3.35 5.27
C SER A 99 -6.10 4.32 4.46
N PHE A 100 -4.88 3.91 4.13
CA PHE A 100 -3.98 4.69 3.28
C PHE A 100 -4.53 4.85 1.87
N LYS A 101 -5.09 3.77 1.29
CA LYS A 101 -5.69 3.75 -0.03
C LYS A 101 -6.86 4.72 -0.13
N ASP A 102 -7.75 4.75 0.87
CA ASP A 102 -8.86 5.69 0.93
C ASP A 102 -8.37 7.15 0.96
N GLY A 103 -7.37 7.45 1.78
CA GLY A 103 -6.74 8.77 1.82
C GLY A 103 -6.08 9.14 0.49
N PHE A 104 -5.47 8.17 -0.18
CA PHE A 104 -4.79 8.34 -1.44
C PHE A 104 -5.77 8.58 -2.61
N GLU A 105 -6.91 7.89 -2.66
CA GLU A 105 -7.95 8.15 -3.67
C GLU A 105 -8.57 9.54 -3.51
N ASN A 106 -8.84 9.96 -2.27
CA ASN A 106 -9.29 11.33 -2.00
C ASN A 106 -8.25 12.37 -2.44
N PHE A 107 -6.96 12.11 -2.19
CA PHE A 107 -5.87 12.96 -2.66
C PHE A 107 -5.82 13.04 -4.19
N LYS A 108 -5.98 11.91 -4.87
CA LYS A 108 -6.03 11.83 -6.34
C LYS A 108 -7.21 12.62 -6.92
N GLU A 109 -8.40 12.51 -6.32
CA GLU A 109 -9.57 13.27 -6.75
C GLU A 109 -9.37 14.78 -6.58
N PHE A 110 -8.86 15.21 -5.41
CA PHE A 110 -8.49 16.61 -5.16
C PHE A 110 -7.49 17.11 -6.20
N PHE A 111 -6.52 16.28 -6.55
CA PHE A 111 -5.48 16.59 -7.51
C PHE A 111 -6.03 16.80 -8.93
N LEU A 112 -6.93 15.91 -9.38
CA LEU A 112 -7.61 16.02 -10.68
C LEU A 112 -8.49 17.27 -10.77
N LYS A 113 -9.28 17.55 -9.73
CA LYS A 113 -10.12 18.75 -9.63
C LYS A 113 -9.28 20.03 -9.69
N SER A 114 -8.15 20.05 -8.99
CA SER A 114 -7.25 21.20 -8.98
C SER A 114 -6.64 21.46 -10.36
N LYS A 115 -6.24 20.40 -11.07
CA LYS A 115 -5.74 20.47 -12.46
C LYS A 115 -6.80 21.05 -13.42
N GLU A 116 -8.06 20.62 -13.32
CA GLU A 116 -9.17 21.18 -14.11
C GLU A 116 -9.38 22.67 -13.84
N LEU A 117 -9.42 23.08 -12.57
CA LEU A 117 -9.60 24.49 -12.20
C LEU A 117 -8.51 25.39 -12.78
N ILE A 118 -7.24 24.94 -12.75
CA ILE A 118 -6.13 25.72 -13.31
C ILE A 118 -6.24 25.81 -14.83
N LYS A 119 -6.61 24.71 -15.49
CA LYS A 119 -6.82 24.70 -16.93
C LYS A 119 -7.94 25.67 -17.35
N ASP A 120 -9.05 25.67 -16.61
CA ASP A 120 -10.16 26.61 -16.81
C ASP A 120 -9.73 28.07 -16.65
N VAL A 121 -8.86 28.37 -15.67
CA VAL A 121 -8.33 29.72 -15.46
C VAL A 121 -7.42 30.15 -16.62
N VAL A 122 -6.58 29.24 -17.12
CA VAL A 122 -5.72 29.52 -18.28
C VAL A 122 -6.56 29.75 -19.54
N ASP A 123 -7.55 28.90 -19.78
CA ASP A 123 -8.40 28.98 -20.97
C ASP A 123 -9.30 30.24 -20.98
N LYS A 124 -9.72 30.73 -19.80
CA LYS A 124 -10.50 31.98 -19.67
C LYS A 124 -9.68 33.27 -19.74
N ASN A 125 -8.36 33.20 -19.54
CA ASN A 125 -7.45 34.36 -19.60
C ASN A 125 -6.72 34.47 -20.96
N LYS A 126 -6.94 33.54 -21.89
CA LYS A 126 -6.60 33.68 -23.31
C LYS A 126 -7.67 34.47 -24.05
#